data_AF-E5AUS6-F1
#
_entry.id   AF-E5AUS6-F1
#
_cell.length_a   1.000
_cell.length_b   1.000
_cell.length_c   1.000
_cell.angle_alpha   90.00
_cell.angle_beta   90.00
_cell.angle_gamma   90.00
#
_symmetry.space_group_name_H-M   'P 1'
#
loop_
_entity.id
_entity.type
_entity.pdbx_description
1 polymer ?
#
loop_
_entity_poly.entity_id
_entity_poly.type
_entity_poly.pdbx_seq_one_letter_code
_entity_poly.pdbx_strand_id
1 'polypeptide(L)'
;MDDRILEQGNGMGEESSHGGRPSSPGARGERPDVDHLDAALNHVDTQLSSGHIAAGAAKGILYSLIETLGALVGDPDLPDHARSGYEGLLETARALRARLGK
;
A
#
# COMPACT_ATOMS: atom_id res chain seq x y z
N MET A 1 5.66 54.67 24.08
CA MET A 1 6.36 54.89 25.35
C MET A 1 5.43 55.84 26.09
N ASP A 2 4.57 55.39 27.00
CA ASP A 2 4.86 54.52 28.15
C ASP A 2 3.69 53.59 28.56
N ASP A 3 4.11 52.51 29.20
CA ASP A 3 3.40 51.46 29.95
C ASP A 3 2.56 51.94 31.15
N ARG A 4 1.44 51.23 31.41
CA ARG A 4 1.00 50.63 32.72
C ARG A 4 -0.52 50.36 32.71
N ILE A 5 -1.05 49.12 32.74
CA ILE A 5 -1.08 48.03 33.76
C ILE A 5 -2.44 47.97 34.48
N LEU A 6 -3.13 46.82 34.25
CA LEU A 6 -4.07 45.99 35.03
C LEU A 6 -5.34 46.56 35.70
N GLU A 7 -6.47 45.88 35.45
CA GLU A 7 -7.27 45.10 36.43
C GLU A 7 -8.30 44.21 35.66
N GLN A 8 -8.07 42.90 35.49
CA GLN A 8 -8.62 41.75 36.23
C GLN A 8 -10.15 41.68 36.39
N GLY A 9 -10.73 40.55 35.93
CA GLY A 9 -12.16 40.23 36.08
C GLY A 9 -12.54 38.84 35.54
N ASN A 10 -12.06 37.81 36.23
CA ASN A 10 -12.39 36.38 36.24
C ASN A 10 -13.81 35.93 35.78
N GLY A 11 -13.91 34.81 35.04
CA GLY A 11 -15.02 33.86 35.19
C GLY A 11 -15.45 33.04 33.96
N MET A 12 -15.45 31.71 34.14
CA MET A 12 -16.16 30.66 33.38
C MET A 12 -15.51 30.27 32.04
N GLY A 13 -14.89 29.10 31.83
CA GLY A 13 -15.07 27.81 32.51
C GLY A 13 -16.26 27.06 31.91
N GLU A 14 -16.11 26.56 30.69
CA GLU A 14 -16.95 25.54 30.04
C GLU A 14 -16.11 24.92 28.90
N GLU A 15 -15.52 23.75 29.13
CA GLU A 15 -16.02 22.47 28.60
C GLU A 15 -15.71 22.31 27.10
N SER A 16 -14.61 21.60 26.79
CA SER A 16 -14.66 20.18 26.45
C SER A 16 -15.19 19.93 25.02
N SER A 17 -14.41 19.16 24.27
CA SER A 17 -14.69 18.68 22.91
C SER A 17 -14.38 19.74 21.86
N HIS A 18 -13.28 19.64 21.11
CA HIS A 18 -13.01 18.52 20.22
C HIS A 18 -11.51 18.27 20.17
N GLY A 19 -11.04 17.44 21.09
CA GLY A 19 -10.01 16.46 20.73
C GLY A 19 -10.62 15.57 19.66
N GLY A 20 -10.56 16.03 18.41
CA GLY A 20 -10.69 15.16 17.25
C GLY A 20 -9.55 14.18 17.37
N ARG A 21 -9.81 13.07 18.06
CA ARG A 21 -9.00 11.85 18.00
C ARG A 21 -8.67 11.71 16.51
N PRO A 22 -7.40 11.52 16.11
CA PRO A 22 -7.19 10.98 14.77
C PRO A 22 -8.03 9.71 14.73
N SER A 23 -9.06 9.73 13.90
CA SER A 23 -9.81 8.54 13.56
C SER A 23 -8.76 7.61 12.99
N SER A 24 -8.22 6.71 13.81
CA SER A 24 -7.64 5.48 13.33
C SER A 24 -8.85 4.61 13.00
N PRO A 25 -9.22 4.42 11.72
CA PRO A 25 -9.96 3.23 11.37
C PRO A 25 -8.98 2.07 11.61
N GLY A 26 -9.45 1.04 12.30
CA GLY A 26 -8.62 -0.06 12.76
C GLY A 26 -7.78 -0.70 11.65
N ALA A 27 -6.64 -1.25 12.04
CA ALA A 27 -5.78 -2.10 11.25
C ALA A 27 -6.53 -3.34 10.73
N ARG A 28 -7.29 -3.17 9.66
CA ARG A 28 -7.43 -4.14 8.58
C ARG A 28 -6.53 -3.61 7.47
N GLY A 29 -5.50 -4.36 7.13
CA GLY A 29 -4.49 -3.98 6.16
C GLY A 29 -5.10 -3.40 4.89
N GLU A 30 -4.67 -2.20 4.54
CA GLU A 30 -4.96 -1.56 3.26
C GLU A 30 -4.51 -2.53 2.17
N ARG A 31 -5.46 -2.96 1.32
CA ARG A 31 -5.13 -3.86 0.20
C ARG A 31 -4.14 -3.11 -0.70
N PRO A 32 -3.04 -3.75 -1.13
CA PRO A 32 -2.06 -3.06 -1.98
C PRO A 32 -2.76 -2.62 -3.26
N ASP A 33 -2.59 -1.36 -3.62
CA ASP A 33 -3.18 -0.82 -4.84
C ASP A 33 -2.64 -1.55 -6.09
N VAL A 34 -3.50 -1.70 -7.10
CA VAL A 34 -3.14 -2.38 -8.36
C VAL A 34 -1.95 -1.69 -9.02
N ASP A 35 -1.90 -0.36 -9.02
CA ASP A 35 -0.80 0.40 -9.62
C ASP A 35 0.53 0.17 -8.88
N HIS A 36 0.49 -0.02 -7.57
CA HIS A 36 1.70 -0.35 -6.79
C HIS A 36 2.24 -1.74 -7.12
N LEU A 37 1.36 -2.73 -7.28
CA LEU A 37 1.78 -4.09 -7.64
C LEU A 37 2.28 -4.16 -9.10
N ASP A 38 1.65 -3.41 -10.00
CA ASP A 38 2.12 -3.27 -11.38
C ASP A 38 3.52 -2.65 -11.44
N ALA A 39 3.73 -1.53 -10.74
CA ALA A 39 5.03 -0.88 -10.65
C ALA A 39 6.11 -1.80 -10.07
N ALA A 40 5.76 -2.60 -9.05
CA ALA A 40 6.67 -3.59 -8.47
C ALA A 40 7.04 -4.69 -9.49
N LEU A 41 6.08 -5.22 -10.24
CA LEU A 41 6.33 -6.22 -11.29
C LEU A 41 7.22 -5.65 -12.40
N ASN A 42 6.91 -4.46 -12.88
CA ASN A 42 7.71 -3.78 -13.90
C ASN A 42 9.14 -3.49 -13.41
N HIS A 43 9.29 -3.13 -12.14
CA HIS A 43 10.61 -2.95 -11.54
C HIS A 43 11.42 -4.26 -11.54
N VAL A 44 10.81 -5.38 -11.16
CA VAL A 44 11.48 -6.69 -11.19
C VAL A 44 11.88 -7.08 -12.62
N ASP A 45 10.99 -6.91 -13.61
CA ASP A 45 11.31 -7.19 -15.02
C ASP A 45 12.48 -6.33 -15.51
N THR A 46 12.49 -5.04 -15.16
CA THR A 46 13.56 -4.11 -15.51
C THR A 46 14.89 -4.51 -14.87
N GLN A 47 14.92 -4.80 -13.56
CA GLN A 47 16.14 -5.21 -12.86
C GLN A 47 16.67 -6.55 -13.40
N LEU A 48 15.78 -7.47 -13.76
CA LEU A 48 16.15 -8.75 -14.35
C LEU A 48 16.75 -8.58 -15.75
N SER A 49 16.08 -7.80 -16.60
CA SER A 49 16.51 -7.57 -17.99
C SER A 49 17.81 -6.77 -18.08
N SER A 50 18.09 -5.91 -17.09
CA SER A 50 19.36 -5.18 -16.97
C SER A 50 20.48 -5.98 -16.28
N GLY A 51 20.19 -7.17 -15.75
CA GLY A 51 21.16 -8.00 -15.03
C GLY A 51 21.54 -7.44 -13.65
N HIS A 52 20.78 -6.49 -13.10
CA HIS A 52 21.02 -5.90 -11.79
C HIS A 52 20.55 -6.78 -10.63
N ILE A 53 19.70 -7.78 -10.90
CA ILE A 53 19.29 -8.80 -9.94
C ILE A 53 19.61 -10.19 -10.47
N ALA A 54 20.08 -11.06 -9.58
CA ALA A 54 20.28 -12.47 -9.90
C ALA A 54 18.93 -13.15 -10.18
N ALA A 55 18.89 -14.05 -11.17
CA ALA A 55 17.69 -14.80 -11.55
C ALA A 55 17.03 -15.52 -10.36
N GLY A 56 17.81 -16.05 -9.42
CA GLY A 56 17.29 -16.70 -8.21
C GLY A 56 16.55 -15.74 -7.26
N ALA A 57 17.08 -14.53 -7.08
CA ALA A 57 16.44 -13.50 -6.26
C ALA A 57 15.16 -12.96 -6.93
N ALA A 58 15.20 -12.70 -8.24
CA ALA A 58 14.02 -12.33 -9.01
C ALA A 58 12.93 -13.42 -8.92
N LYS A 59 13.31 -14.69 -8.98
CA LYS A 59 12.38 -15.82 -8.84
C LYS A 59 11.69 -15.82 -7.48
N GLY A 60 12.45 -15.58 -6.39
CA GLY A 60 11.90 -15.46 -5.04
C GLY A 60 10.87 -14.34 -4.92
N ILE A 61 11.20 -13.15 -5.42
CA ILE A 61 10.28 -12.00 -5.42
C ILE A 61 9.00 -12.31 -6.22
N LEU A 62 9.13 -12.94 -7.39
CA LEU A 62 7.97 -13.30 -8.20
C LEU A 62 7.08 -14.34 -7.53
N TYR A 63 7.63 -15.30 -6.79
CA TYR A 63 6.80 -16.22 -6.00
C TYR A 63 5.98 -15.47 -4.95
N SER A 64 6.60 -14.54 -4.21
CA SER A 64 5.89 -13.72 -3.22
C SER A 64 4.80 -12.86 -3.86
N LEU A 65 5.06 -12.26 -5.02
CA LEU A 65 4.07 -11.46 -5.76
C LEU A 65 2.92 -12.32 -6.28
N ILE A 66 3.20 -13.49 -6.86
CA ILE A 66 2.19 -14.44 -7.33
C ILE A 66 1.31 -14.94 -6.18
N GLU A 67 1.90 -15.24 -5.03
CA GLU A 67 1.16 -15.66 -3.84
C GLU A 67 0.25 -14.54 -3.32
N THR A 68 0.77 -13.32 -3.21
CA THR A 68 0.01 -12.14 -2.78
C THR A 68 -1.16 -11.86 -3.74
N LEU A 69 -0.89 -11.84 -5.05
CA LEU A 69 -1.92 -11.65 -6.07
C LEU A 69 -2.96 -12.77 -6.06
N GLY A 70 -2.52 -14.03 -5.89
CA GLY A 70 -3.42 -15.17 -5.77
C GLY A 70 -4.33 -15.08 -4.54
N ALA A 71 -3.81 -14.62 -3.40
CA ALA A 71 -4.61 -14.39 -2.19
C ALA A 71 -5.65 -13.28 -2.39
N LEU A 72 -5.28 -12.19 -3.07
CA LEU A 72 -6.21 -11.09 -3.40
C LEU A 72 -7.30 -11.55 -4.38
N VAL A 73 -6.92 -12.21 -5.49
CA VAL A 73 -7.87 -12.78 -6.46
C VAL A 73 -8.74 -13.86 -5.82
N GLY A 74 -8.26 -14.55 -4.79
CA GLY A 74 -9.04 -15.55 -4.04
C GLY A 74 -10.05 -14.95 -3.06
N ASP A 75 -9.99 -13.64 -2.77
CA ASP A 75 -10.92 -12.99 -1.83
C ASP A 75 -12.33 -12.90 -2.45
N PRO A 76 -13.36 -13.55 -1.85
CA PRO A 76 -14.72 -13.49 -2.36
C PRO A 76 -15.33 -12.08 -2.24
N ASP A 77 -14.84 -11.25 -1.31
CA ASP A 77 -15.32 -9.88 -1.09
C ASP A 77 -14.65 -8.85 -2.03
N LEU A 78 -13.80 -9.31 -2.96
CA LEU A 78 -13.11 -8.43 -3.89
C LEU A 78 -14.04 -7.92 -5.01
N PRO A 79 -14.14 -6.60 -5.23
CA PRO A 79 -14.91 -6.03 -6.34
C PRO A 79 -14.40 -6.50 -7.71
N ASP A 80 -15.31 -6.70 -8.66
CA ASP A 80 -14.97 -7.27 -9.98
C ASP A 80 -13.90 -6.47 -10.72
N HIS A 81 -13.97 -5.14 -10.71
CA HIS A 81 -12.98 -4.29 -11.37
C HIS A 81 -11.58 -4.43 -10.76
N ALA A 82 -11.48 -4.61 -9.44
CA ALA A 82 -10.21 -4.84 -8.76
C ALA A 82 -9.71 -6.28 -9.02
N ARG A 83 -10.62 -7.26 -9.05
CA ARG A 83 -10.33 -8.66 -9.37
C ARG A 83 -9.68 -8.79 -10.75
N SER A 84 -10.29 -8.22 -11.78
CA SER A 84 -9.73 -8.25 -13.14
C SER A 84 -8.34 -7.61 -13.21
N GLY A 85 -8.10 -6.53 -12.45
CA GLY A 85 -6.79 -5.90 -12.33
C GLY A 85 -5.74 -6.85 -11.75
N TYR A 86 -6.00 -7.44 -10.58
CA TYR A 86 -5.06 -8.38 -9.95
C TYR A 86 -4.90 -9.68 -10.76
N GLU A 87 -5.93 -10.16 -11.46
CA GLU A 87 -5.84 -11.29 -12.38
C GLU A 87 -4.88 -10.99 -13.54
N GLY A 88 -4.96 -9.81 -14.15
CA GLY A 88 -4.04 -9.37 -15.19
C GLY A 88 -2.58 -9.32 -14.69
N LEU A 89 -2.36 -8.78 -13.49
CA LEU A 89 -1.04 -8.77 -12.86
C LEU A 89 -0.54 -10.18 -12.51
N LEU A 90 -1.43 -11.06 -12.05
CA LEU A 90 -1.11 -12.45 -11.72
C LEU A 90 -0.63 -13.22 -12.96
N GLU A 91 -1.31 -13.05 -14.08
CA GLU A 91 -0.90 -13.64 -15.36
C GLU A 91 0.45 -13.08 -15.83
N THR A 92 0.67 -11.77 -15.70
CA THR A 92 1.93 -11.11 -16.03
C THR A 92 3.09 -11.63 -15.18
N ALA A 93 2.89 -11.75 -13.87
CA ALA A 93 3.87 -12.29 -12.94
C ALA A 93 4.23 -13.75 -13.25
N ARG A 94 3.22 -14.58 -13.60
CA ARG A 94 3.42 -15.97 -14.02
C ARG A 94 4.22 -16.08 -15.32
N ALA A 95 3.93 -15.23 -16.30
CA ALA A 95 4.66 -15.16 -17.56
C ALA A 95 6.13 -14.76 -17.34
N LEU A 96 6.37 -13.75 -16.51
CA LEU A 96 7.72 -13.31 -16.15
C LEU A 96 8.51 -14.42 -15.44
N ARG A 97 7.88 -15.13 -14.50
CA ARG A 97 8.50 -16.27 -13.81
C ARG A 97 8.84 -17.41 -14.77
N ALA A 98 7.98 -17.70 -15.76
CA ALA A 98 8.27 -18.70 -16.79
C ALA A 98 9.50 -18.30 -17.64
N ARG A 99 9.73 -16.98 -17.80
CA ARG A 99 10.98 -16.31 -18.19
C ARG A 99 12.26 -16.97 -17.66
N LEU A 100 12.27 -17.19 -16.34
CA LEU A 100 13.45 -17.49 -15.53
C LEU A 100 13.81 -18.98 -15.43
N GLY A 101 12.91 -19.87 -15.86
CA GLY A 101 13.05 -21.32 -15.72
C GLY A 101 13.39 -22.05 -17.02
N LYS A 102 13.80 -21.32 -18.06
CA LYS A 102 14.29 -21.83 -19.34
C LYS A 102 15.79 -21.61 -19.46
#